data_AF-A0A1A9I9P7-F1
#
_entry.id   AF-A0A1A9I9P7-F1
#
_cell.length_a   1.000
_cell.length_b   1.000
_cell.length_c   1.000
_cell.angle_alpha   90.00
_cell.angle_beta   90.00
_cell.angle_gamma   90.00
#
_symmetry.space_group_name_H-M   'P 1'
#
loop_
_entity.id
_entity.type
_entity.pdbx_description
1 polymer ?
#
loop_
_entity_poly.entity_id
_entity_poly.type
_entity_poly.pdbx_seq_one_letter_code
_entity_poly.pdbx_strand_id
1 'polypeptide(L)' 'MRKLDKDDIDIKNKIAVRMKALRGKTGKHMSAFASETDKDKQSQYRWETKGASILTVNKFCKEIGISVFDFFNDPVFKGK' A
#
# COMPACT_ATOMS: atom_id res chain seq x y z
N MET A 1 -20.30 -10.69 2.18
CA MET A 1 -19.40 -9.64 1.59
C MET A 1 -19.82 -9.43 0.14
N ARG A 2 -20.05 -8.20 -0.31
CA ARG A 2 -20.36 -7.91 -1.72
C ARG A 2 -19.17 -8.37 -2.57
N LYS A 3 -19.42 -9.06 -3.68
CA LYS A 3 -18.37 -9.52 -4.59
C LYS A 3 -17.72 -8.28 -5.21
N LEU A 4 -16.41 -8.15 -5.08
CA LEU A 4 -15.68 -7.05 -5.72
C LEU A 4 -15.85 -7.19 -7.24
N ASP A 5 -16.13 -6.08 -7.90
CA ASP A 5 -16.11 -6.04 -9.36
C ASP A 5 -14.66 -5.97 -9.87
N LYS A 6 -14.51 -5.88 -11.19
CA LYS A 6 -13.17 -5.86 -11.80
C LYS A 6 -12.42 -4.57 -11.46
N ASP A 7 -13.12 -3.46 -11.31
CA ASP A 7 -12.54 -2.14 -11.06
C ASP A 7 -12.05 -2.07 -9.60
N ASP A 8 -12.83 -2.60 -8.67
CA ASP A 8 -12.44 -2.81 -7.27
C ASP A 8 -11.16 -3.65 -7.15
N ILE A 9 -11.06 -4.74 -7.91
CA ILE A 9 -9.89 -5.62 -7.92
C ILE A 9 -8.67 -4.88 -8.50
N ASP A 10 -8.85 -4.13 -9.58
CA ASP A 10 -7.79 -3.36 -10.21
C ASP A 10 -7.23 -2.29 -9.26
N ILE A 11 -8.10 -1.51 -8.60
CA ILE A 11 -7.71 -0.50 -7.61
C ILE A 11 -6.91 -1.16 -6.47
N LYS A 12 -7.39 -2.29 -5.94
CA LYS A 12 -6.68 -3.00 -4.86
C LYS A 12 -5.30 -3.49 -5.29
N ASN A 13 -5.17 -3.98 -6.51
CA ASN A 13 -3.88 -4.40 -7.06
C ASN A 13 -2.93 -3.21 -7.24
N LYS A 14 -3.41 -2.08 -7.76
CA LYS A 14 -2.62 -0.84 -7.90
C LYS A 14 -2.14 -0.33 -6.54
N ILE A 15 -3.00 -0.36 -5.51
CA ILE A 15 -2.62 -0.03 -4.12
C ILE A 15 -1.48 -0.95 -3.64
N ALA A 16 -1.60 -2.26 -3.85
CA ALA A 16 -0.60 -3.24 -3.43
C ALA A 16 0.77 -2.95 -4.08
N VAL A 17 0.77 -2.73 -5.39
CA VAL A 17 1.96 -2.36 -6.17
C VAL A 17 2.59 -1.08 -5.63
N ARG A 18 1.77 -0.05 -5.36
CA ARG A 18 2.26 1.23 -4.84
C ARG A 18 2.88 1.10 -3.45
N MET A 19 2.25 0.37 -2.54
CA MET A 19 2.79 0.15 -1.18
C MET A 19 4.14 -0.57 -1.23
N LYS A 20 4.27 -1.60 -2.08
CA LYS A 20 5.53 -2.32 -2.28
C LYS A 20 6.63 -1.40 -2.84
N ALA A 21 6.30 -0.56 -3.81
CA ALA A 21 7.24 0.39 -4.40
C ALA A 21 7.72 1.44 -3.38
N LEU A 22 6.81 2.00 -2.58
CA LEU A 22 7.14 2.98 -1.55
C LEU A 22 7.99 2.38 -0.44
N ARG A 23 7.69 1.15 0.01
CA ARG A 23 8.59 0.44 0.93
C ARG A 23 9.97 0.25 0.29
N GLY A 24 10.03 -0.18 -0.97
CA GLY A 24 11.30 -0.33 -1.69
C GLY A 24 12.17 0.93 -1.67
N LYS A 25 11.55 2.12 -1.82
CA LYS A 25 12.25 3.42 -1.75
C LYS A 25 12.83 3.73 -0.37
N THR A 26 12.30 3.15 0.71
CA THR A 26 12.89 3.32 2.05
C THR A 26 14.20 2.53 2.22
N GLY A 27 14.56 1.66 1.27
CA GLY A 27 15.71 0.77 1.37
C GLY A 27 15.52 -0.39 2.35
N LYS A 28 14.37 -0.46 3.04
CA LYS A 28 14.12 -1.44 4.10
C LYS A 28 13.51 -2.72 3.56
N HIS A 29 14.07 -3.83 4.02
CA HIS A 29 13.46 -5.14 3.85
C HIS A 29 12.12 -5.19 4.61
N MET A 30 11.17 -6.00 4.13
CA MET A 30 9.80 -6.05 4.66
C MET A 30 9.73 -6.27 6.18
N SER A 31 10.62 -7.10 6.72
CA SER A 31 10.76 -7.35 8.15
C SER A 31 11.26 -6.14 8.94
N ALA A 32 12.22 -5.39 8.38
CA ALA A 32 12.77 -4.19 9.01
C ALA A 32 11.75 -3.04 8.99
N PHE A 33 11.00 -2.90 7.89
CA PHE A 33 9.90 -1.94 7.81
C PHE A 33 8.82 -2.26 8.85
N ALA A 34 8.41 -3.53 8.93
CA ALA A 34 7.40 -4.00 9.88
C ALA A 34 7.86 -4.00 11.35
N SER A 35 9.16 -4.00 11.65
CA SER A 35 9.62 -3.88 13.04
C SER A 35 9.69 -2.43 13.53
N GLU A 36 9.87 -1.47 12.62
CA GLU A 36 9.98 -0.05 12.95
C GLU A 36 8.63 0.67 12.98
N THR A 37 7.70 0.21 12.15
CA THR A 37 6.28 0.55 12.27
C THR A 37 5.67 -0.57 13.10
N ASP A 38 4.99 -0.37 14.24
CA ASP A 38 4.40 -1.42 15.11
C ASP A 38 3.40 -2.37 14.38
N LYS A 39 3.87 -3.13 13.39
CA LYS A 39 3.07 -3.83 12.41
C LYS A 39 3.57 -5.24 12.27
N ASP A 40 2.64 -6.17 12.32
CA ASP A 40 2.97 -7.55 12.06
C ASP A 40 3.41 -7.75 10.59
N LYS A 41 4.43 -8.57 10.39
CA LYS A 41 4.98 -8.95 9.07
C LYS A 41 3.90 -9.50 8.14
N GLN A 42 2.87 -10.16 8.68
CA GLN A 42 1.75 -10.66 7.86
C GLN A 42 0.85 -9.54 7.36
N SER A 43 0.70 -8.46 8.13
CA SER A 43 -0.06 -7.28 7.71
C SER A 43 0.63 -6.59 6.54
N GLN A 44 1.96 -6.39 6.63
CA GLN A 44 2.73 -5.83 5.54
C GLN A 44 2.67 -6.69 4.27
N TYR A 45 2.85 -8.00 4.41
CA TYR A 45 2.73 -8.94 3.29
C TYR A 45 1.35 -8.89 2.64
N ARG A 46 0.27 -8.84 3.43
CA ARG A 46 -1.10 -8.75 2.93
C ARG A 46 -1.31 -7.47 2.12
N TRP A 47 -0.78 -6.35 2.56
CA TRP A 47 -0.95 -5.09 1.85
C TRP A 47 -0.23 -5.08 0.52
N GLU A 48 0.99 -5.63 0.47
CA GLU A 48 1.78 -5.72 -0.76
C GLU A 48 1.27 -6.78 -1.75
N THR A 49 0.34 -7.66 -1.33
CA THR A 49 -0.21 -8.73 -2.18
C THR A 49 -1.69 -8.57 -2.53
N LYS A 50 -2.50 -8.05 -1.61
CA LYS A 50 -3.98 -7.96 -1.75
C LYS A 50 -4.51 -6.54 -1.71
N GLY A 51 -3.63 -5.56 -1.55
CA GLY A 51 -3.98 -4.17 -1.33
C GLY A 51 -4.46 -3.94 0.10
N ALA A 52 -4.83 -2.69 0.36
CA ALA A 52 -5.22 -2.23 1.67
C ALA A 52 -6.40 -1.25 1.58
N SER A 53 -7.11 -1.06 2.69
CA SER A 53 -8.15 -0.02 2.77
C SER A 53 -7.54 1.38 2.74
N ILE A 54 -8.34 2.39 2.39
CA ILE A 54 -7.89 3.79 2.43
C ILE A 54 -7.40 4.23 3.82
N LEU A 55 -8.02 3.71 4.89
CA LEU A 55 -7.59 3.98 6.27
C LEU A 55 -6.20 3.42 6.55
N THR A 56 -5.91 2.24 6.00
CA THR A 56 -4.61 1.60 6.10
C THR A 56 -3.56 2.34 5.27
N VAL A 57 -3.91 2.76 4.05
CA VAL A 57 -3.05 3.58 3.20
C VAL A 57 -2.69 4.88 3.92
N ASN A 58 -3.64 5.56 4.55
CA ASN A 58 -3.38 6.78 5.32
C ASN A 58 -2.36 6.54 6.46
N LYS A 59 -2.51 5.46 7.24
CA LYS A 59 -1.54 5.11 8.28
C LYS A 59 -0.14 4.85 7.70
N PHE A 60 -0.06 4.07 6.63
CA PHE A 60 1.19 3.80 5.93
C PHE A 60 1.85 5.08 5.41
N CYS A 61 1.08 6.00 4.83
CA CYS A 61 1.59 7.28 4.33
C CYS A 61 2.21 8.12 5.45
N LYS A 62 1.56 8.18 6.62
CA LYS A 62 2.10 8.88 7.80
C LYS A 62 3.43 8.30 8.28
N GLU A 63 3.58 6.98 8.25
CA GLU A 63 4.81 6.31 8.68
C GLU A 63 6.01 6.61 7.78
N ILE A 64 5.77 6.78 6.48
CA ILE A 64 6.84 7.10 5.51
C ILE A 64 6.92 8.60 5.19
N GLY A 65 6.14 9.44 5.87
CA GLY A 65 6.18 10.88 5.74
C GLY A 65 5.63 11.45 4.43
N ILE A 66 4.67 10.79 3.78
CA ILE A 66 3.99 11.30 2.57
C ILE A 66 2.51 11.57 2.84
N SER A 67 1.86 12.34 1.97
CA SER A 67 0.40 12.49 2.02
C SER A 67 -0.30 11.35 1.26
N VAL A 68 -1.58 11.14 1.57
CA VAL A 68 -2.45 10.23 0.79
C VAL A 68 -2.57 10.71 -0.67
N PHE A 69 -2.53 12.03 -0.90
CA PHE A 69 -2.51 12.59 -2.25
C PHE A 69 -1.27 12.13 -3.02
N ASP A 70 -0.08 12.21 -2.42
CA ASP A 70 1.18 11.75 -3.05
C ASP A 70 1.20 10.25 -3.32
N PHE A 71 0.48 9.48 -2.49
CA PHE A 71 0.30 8.06 -2.70
C PHE A 71 -0.46 7.79 -4.01
N PHE A 72 -1.61 8.44 -4.21
CA PHE A 72 -2.49 8.23 -5.36
C PHE A 72 -2.12 9.06 -6.60
N ASN A 73 -1.28 10.09 -6.47
CA ASN A 73 -0.73 10.86 -7.60
C ASN A 73 0.38 10.10 -8.36
N ASP A 74 0.53 8.80 -8.13
CA ASP A 74 1.49 7.94 -8.81
C ASP A 74 0.99 7.51 -10.20
N PRO A 75 1.87 7.36 -11.20
CA PRO A 75 1.50 6.88 -12.53
C PRO A 75 0.74 5.55 -12.55
N VAL A 76 0.90 4.68 -11.54
CA VAL A 76 0.15 3.42 -11.44
C VAL A 76 -1.38 3.65 -11.36
N PHE A 77 -1.82 4.82 -10.92
CA PHE A 77 -3.23 5.23 -10.89
C PHE A 77 -3.63 6.10 -12.09
N LYS A 78 -2.68 6.48 -12.95
CA LYS A 78 -2.91 7.26 -14.17
C LYS A 78 -3.00 6.30 -15.36
N GLY A 79 -4.15 5.67 -15.55
CA GLY A 79 -4.42 4.75 -16.66
C GLY A 79 -5.92 4.69 -16.94
N LYS A 80 -6.25 4.62 -18.25
CA LYS A 80 -7.56 4.84 -18.90
C LYS A 80 -8.80 4.52 -18.09
#